data_AF-A0A4Y4F391-F1
#
_entry.id   AF-A0A4Y4F391-F1
#
_cell.length_a   1.000
_cell.length_b   1.000
_cell.length_c   1.000
_cell.angle_alpha   90.00
_cell.angle_beta   90.00
_cell.angle_gamma   90.00
#
_symmetry.space_group_name_H-M   'P 1'
#
loop_
_entity.id
_entity.type
_entity.pdbx_description
1 polymer ?
#
loop_
_entity_poly.entity_id
_entity_poly.type
_entity_poly.pdbx_seq_one_letter_code
_entity_poly.pdbx_strand_id
1 'polypeptide(L)'
;MLKGIERIRNFGVFDDYSRPPDVEDFSELNLVYGWNYAGKTTLSRILRSIETQAVHPDYSAARFEISTDQSTTITETSVSTTSEKVRVFNSDFVKDNLSWDGRAFEPILLLGQQSIEAQKEIAKNESLLQRMREGYRLKSAAIKRQNDDI
;
A
#
# COMPACT_ATOMS: atom_id res chain seq x y z
N MET A 1 -11.67 -10.05 -14.58
CA MET A 1 -12.37 -8.77 -14.29
C MET A 1 -13.50 -9.02 -13.30
N LEU A 2 -13.64 -8.19 -12.28
CA LEU A 2 -14.77 -8.28 -11.35
C LEU A 2 -16.07 -7.88 -12.07
N LYS A 3 -17.13 -8.69 -11.93
CA LYS A 3 -18.45 -8.43 -12.50
C LYS A 3 -19.43 -7.83 -11.50
N GLY A 4 -19.30 -8.16 -10.23
CA GLY A 4 -20.24 -7.66 -9.23
C GLY A 4 -20.00 -8.27 -7.87
N ILE A 5 -20.70 -7.72 -6.88
CA ILE A 5 -20.71 -8.24 -5.51
C ILE A 5 -22.05 -8.94 -5.34
N GLU A 6 -22.01 -10.27 -5.22
CA GLU A 6 -23.18 -11.12 -5.21
C GLU A 6 -23.78 -11.23 -3.80
N ARG A 7 -22.90 -11.32 -2.79
CA ARG A 7 -23.30 -11.50 -1.40
C ARG A 7 -22.33 -10.85 -0.43
N ILE A 8 -22.87 -10.33 0.68
CA ILE A 8 -22.08 -9.86 1.83
C ILE A 8 -22.82 -10.24 3.11
N ARG A 9 -22.14 -10.89 4.06
CA ARG A 9 -22.66 -11.20 5.39
C ARG A 9 -21.65 -10.86 6.49
N ASN A 10 -22.15 -10.43 7.64
CA ASN A 10 -21.35 -10.14 8.84
C ASN A 10 -20.15 -9.20 8.57
N PHE A 11 -20.33 -8.19 7.71
CA PHE A 11 -19.27 -7.27 7.32
C PHE A 11 -19.71 -5.82 7.53
N GLY A 12 -19.27 -5.21 8.63
CA GLY A 12 -19.56 -3.82 8.96
C GLY A 12 -21.07 -3.55 9.04
N VAL A 13 -21.59 -2.73 8.13
CA VAL A 13 -23.02 -2.37 8.07
C VAL A 13 -23.86 -3.37 7.26
N PHE A 14 -23.24 -4.36 6.63
CA PHE A 14 -23.92 -5.38 5.82
C PHE A 14 -24.17 -6.63 6.67
N ASP A 15 -25.45 -6.87 6.98
CA ASP A 15 -25.91 -8.04 7.73
C ASP A 15 -26.04 -9.29 6.83
N ASP A 16 -26.93 -9.26 5.84
CA ASP A 16 -27.06 -10.27 4.77
C ASP A 16 -27.51 -9.61 3.46
N TYR A 17 -26.58 -8.89 2.83
CA TYR A 17 -26.81 -8.34 1.50
C TYR A 17 -26.77 -9.45 0.45
N SER A 18 -27.76 -9.43 -0.44
CA SER A 18 -27.80 -10.20 -1.68
C SER A 18 -28.02 -9.24 -2.84
N ARG A 19 -27.28 -9.44 -3.94
CA ARG A 19 -27.40 -8.62 -5.15
C ARG A 19 -28.84 -8.64 -5.69
N PRO A 20 -29.50 -7.48 -5.79
CA PRO A 20 -30.80 -7.38 -6.45
C PRO A 20 -30.70 -7.69 -7.96
N PRO A 21 -31.77 -8.25 -8.57
CA PRO A 21 -31.75 -8.69 -9.98
C PRO A 21 -31.62 -7.54 -11.00
N ASP A 22 -31.91 -6.32 -10.58
CA ASP A 22 -31.85 -5.09 -11.39
C ASP A 22 -30.49 -4.38 -11.31
N VAL A 23 -29.55 -4.88 -10.50
CA VAL A 23 -28.20 -4.33 -10.44
C VAL A 23 -27.37 -4.89 -11.60
N GLU A 24 -26.99 -4.02 -12.52
CA GLU A 24 -26.12 -4.33 -13.65
C GLU A 24 -24.72 -4.76 -13.21
N ASP A 25 -24.04 -5.52 -14.07
CA ASP A 25 -22.63 -5.87 -13.84
C ASP A 25 -21.75 -4.62 -13.89
N PHE A 26 -20.62 -4.67 -13.19
CA PHE A 26 -19.59 -3.66 -13.27
C PHE A 26 -19.13 -3.48 -14.73
N SER A 27 -19.08 -2.21 -15.14
CA SER A 27 -18.52 -1.79 -16.41
C SER A 27 -17.05 -1.39 -16.24
N GLU A 28 -16.42 -0.84 -17.29
CA GLU A 28 -15.07 -0.28 -17.19
C GLU A 28 -14.99 0.87 -16.15
N LEU A 29 -16.06 1.66 -16.01
CA LEU A 29 -16.15 2.75 -15.05
C LEU A 29 -17.42 2.64 -14.21
N ASN A 30 -17.25 2.54 -12.90
CA ASN A 30 -18.36 2.38 -11.97
C ASN A 30 -18.38 3.53 -10.97
N LEU A 31 -19.56 4.14 -10.78
CA LEU A 31 -19.78 5.15 -9.74
C LEU A 31 -20.69 4.58 -8.66
N VAL A 32 -20.10 4.25 -7.51
CA VAL A 32 -20.85 3.85 -6.32
C VAL A 32 -20.97 5.04 -5.38
N TYR A 33 -22.19 5.47 -5.09
CA TYR A 33 -22.47 6.64 -4.24
C TYR A 33 -23.63 6.36 -3.29
N GLY A 34 -23.77 7.22 -2.28
CA GLY A 34 -24.81 7.09 -1.25
C GLY A 34 -24.50 7.96 -0.04
N TRP A 35 -25.43 8.01 0.90
CA TRP A 35 -25.31 8.79 2.13
C TRP A 35 -24.12 8.37 3.00
N ASN A 36 -23.75 9.24 3.94
CA ASN A 36 -22.85 8.83 5.01
C ASN A 36 -23.43 7.61 5.73
N TYR A 37 -22.57 6.71 6.19
CA TYR A 37 -22.95 5.44 6.82
C TYR A 37 -23.66 4.42 5.92
N ALA A 38 -23.90 4.71 4.64
CA ALA A 38 -24.47 3.76 3.67
C ALA A 38 -23.52 2.60 3.27
N GLY A 39 -22.39 2.43 3.96
CA GLY A 39 -21.47 1.30 3.73
C GLY A 39 -20.43 1.49 2.62
N LYS A 40 -20.26 2.68 2.05
CA LYS A 40 -19.25 2.93 0.99
C LYS A 40 -17.82 2.53 1.38
N THR A 41 -17.37 2.97 2.56
CA THR A 41 -16.04 2.59 3.10
C THR A 41 -15.96 1.11 3.40
N THR A 42 -17.05 0.53 3.91
CA THR A 42 -17.16 -0.90 4.17
C THR A 42 -17.02 -1.71 2.89
N LEU A 43 -17.66 -1.28 1.80
CA LEU A 43 -17.57 -1.90 0.48
C LEU A 43 -16.15 -1.84 -0.09
N SER A 44 -15.46 -0.71 0.05
CA SER A 44 -14.07 -0.60 -0.45
C SER A 44 -13.12 -1.55 0.29
N ARG A 45 -13.40 -1.90 1.55
CA ARG A 45 -12.62 -2.88 2.33
C ARG A 45 -12.80 -4.32 1.85
N ILE A 46 -13.95 -4.64 1.25
CA ILE A 46 -14.14 -5.94 0.58
C ILE A 46 -13.22 -6.03 -0.63
N LEU A 47 -13.15 -4.97 -1.46
CA LEU A 47 -12.19 -4.90 -2.58
C LEU A 47 -10.73 -4.91 -2.10
N ARG A 48 -10.44 -4.23 -0.98
CA ARG A 48 -9.11 -4.23 -0.35
C ARG A 48 -8.70 -5.64 0.06
N SER A 49 -9.64 -6.47 0.50
CA SER A 49 -9.36 -7.87 0.85
C SER A 49 -8.85 -8.67 -0.35
N ILE A 50 -9.31 -8.36 -1.56
CA ILE A 50 -8.78 -8.95 -2.81
C ILE A 50 -7.36 -8.45 -3.10
N GLU A 51 -7.14 -7.13 -2.97
CA GLU A 51 -5.80 -6.54 -3.17
C GLU A 51 -4.75 -7.13 -2.22
N THR A 52 -5.09 -7.27 -0.94
CA THR A 52 -4.19 -7.82 0.09
C THR A 52 -4.21 -9.34 0.17
N GLN A 53 -5.08 -10.00 -0.62
CA GLN A 53 -5.30 -11.45 -0.58
C GLN A 53 -5.60 -11.99 0.83
N ALA A 54 -6.28 -11.19 1.65
CA ALA A 54 -6.56 -11.48 3.04
C ALA A 54 -7.83 -10.75 3.49
N VAL A 55 -8.66 -11.41 4.28
CA VAL A 55 -9.85 -10.79 4.89
C VAL A 55 -9.39 -9.71 5.88
N HIS A 56 -10.06 -8.56 5.85
CA HIS A 56 -9.76 -7.45 6.75
C HIS A 56 -9.86 -7.90 8.23
N PRO A 57 -8.85 -7.60 9.09
CA PRO A 57 -8.78 -8.13 10.46
C PRO A 57 -9.99 -7.85 11.35
N ASP A 58 -10.60 -6.66 11.20
CA ASP A 58 -11.79 -6.26 11.97
C ASP A 58 -13.07 -7.08 11.61
N TYR A 59 -13.05 -7.89 10.56
CA TYR A 59 -14.21 -8.63 10.05
C TYR A 59 -13.93 -10.12 9.91
N SER A 60 -13.39 -10.76 10.95
CA SER A 60 -13.02 -12.19 10.93
C SER A 60 -14.18 -13.16 10.64
N ALA A 61 -15.43 -12.75 10.92
CA ALA A 61 -16.63 -13.55 10.66
C ALA A 61 -17.32 -13.23 9.32
N ALA A 62 -16.72 -12.33 8.52
CA ALA A 62 -17.29 -11.91 7.26
C ALA A 62 -17.42 -13.08 6.28
N ARG A 63 -18.47 -13.02 5.46
CA ARG A 63 -18.60 -13.79 4.23
C ARG A 63 -18.88 -12.84 3.09
N PHE A 64 -18.28 -13.06 1.94
CA PHE A 64 -18.60 -12.29 0.75
C PHE A 64 -18.43 -13.14 -0.51
N GLU A 65 -19.15 -12.79 -1.55
CA GLU A 65 -19.07 -13.43 -2.86
C GLU A 65 -18.95 -12.35 -3.93
N ILE A 66 -17.90 -12.43 -4.74
CA ILE A 66 -17.61 -11.48 -5.82
C ILE A 66 -17.46 -12.29 -7.10
N SER A 67 -18.29 -11.97 -8.10
CA SER A 67 -18.27 -12.64 -9.39
C SER A 67 -17.18 -12.09 -10.30
N THR A 68 -16.63 -12.94 -11.16
CA THR A 68 -15.62 -12.58 -12.17
C THR A 68 -16.06 -13.01 -13.58
N ASP A 69 -15.45 -12.44 -14.61
CA ASP A 69 -15.63 -12.81 -16.01
C ASP A 69 -15.20 -14.25 -16.34
N GLN A 70 -14.31 -14.84 -15.55
CA GLN A 70 -13.84 -16.22 -15.73
C GLN A 70 -14.82 -17.30 -15.21
N SER A 71 -16.07 -16.93 -14.91
CA SER A 71 -17.04 -17.78 -14.19
C SER A 71 -16.53 -18.27 -12.83
N THR A 72 -15.52 -17.61 -12.26
CA THR A 72 -15.02 -17.90 -10.91
C THR A 72 -15.61 -16.92 -9.90
N THR A 73 -15.79 -17.37 -8.67
CA THR A 73 -16.28 -16.53 -7.56
C THR A 73 -15.18 -16.41 -6.51
N ILE A 74 -14.87 -15.16 -6.15
CA ILE A 74 -13.95 -14.88 -5.05
C ILE A 74 -14.78 -14.80 -3.77
N THR A 75 -14.35 -15.55 -2.76
CA THR A 75 -14.96 -15.59 -1.43
C THR A 75 -13.93 -15.28 -0.37
N GLU A 76 -14.36 -15.10 0.88
CA GLU A 76 -13.45 -14.92 2.02
C GLU A 76 -12.45 -16.08 2.18
N THR A 77 -12.79 -17.28 1.70
CA THR A 77 -11.91 -18.46 1.75
C THR A 77 -11.01 -18.59 0.52
N SER A 78 -11.40 -18.05 -0.64
CA SER A 78 -10.61 -18.15 -1.88
C SER A 78 -9.81 -16.88 -2.19
N VAL A 79 -10.01 -15.80 -1.43
CA VAL A 79 -9.35 -14.50 -1.63
C VAL A 79 -7.82 -14.61 -1.56
N SER A 80 -7.27 -15.54 -0.77
CA SER A 80 -5.83 -15.75 -0.66
C SER A 80 -5.20 -16.41 -1.89
N THR A 81 -6.02 -16.98 -2.77
CA THR A 81 -5.59 -17.74 -3.96
C THR A 81 -6.06 -17.12 -5.27
N THR A 82 -6.75 -15.97 -5.21
CA THR A 82 -7.26 -15.30 -6.41
C THR A 82 -6.12 -14.77 -7.28
N SER A 83 -6.29 -14.89 -8.60
CA SER A 83 -5.40 -14.29 -9.61
C SER A 83 -5.82 -12.88 -10.03
N GLU A 84 -6.97 -12.40 -9.56
CA GLU A 84 -7.46 -11.05 -9.88
C GLU A 84 -6.55 -9.98 -9.30
N LYS A 85 -6.17 -9.01 -10.13
CA LYS A 85 -5.30 -7.90 -9.74
C LYS A 85 -6.13 -6.67 -9.42
N VAL A 86 -6.34 -6.43 -8.14
CA VAL A 86 -7.08 -5.26 -7.64
C VAL A 86 -6.10 -4.30 -6.95
N ARG A 87 -6.37 -3.00 -7.10
CA ARG A 87 -5.70 -1.93 -6.34
C ARG A 87 -6.77 -1.03 -5.73
N VAL A 88 -6.64 -0.73 -4.44
CA VAL A 88 -7.63 0.05 -3.70
C VAL A 88 -6.99 1.27 -3.08
N PHE A 89 -7.44 2.44 -3.53
CA PHE A 89 -7.13 3.71 -2.90
C PHE A 89 -8.29 4.11 -1.98
N ASN A 90 -8.16 3.80 -0.68
CA ASN A 90 -9.14 4.16 0.34
C ASN A 90 -8.45 4.75 1.59
N SER A 91 -9.21 4.96 2.67
CA SER A 91 -8.66 5.46 3.94
C SER A 91 -7.60 4.55 4.56
N ASP A 92 -7.71 3.24 4.36
CA ASP A 92 -6.76 2.28 4.90
C ASP A 92 -5.45 2.37 4.11
N PHE A 93 -5.51 2.47 2.77
CA PHE A 93 -4.35 2.78 1.94
C PHE A 93 -3.63 4.06 2.40
N VAL A 94 -4.38 5.15 2.61
CA VAL A 94 -3.82 6.42 3.08
C VAL A 94 -3.14 6.25 4.44
N LYS A 95 -3.79 5.54 5.37
CA LYS A 95 -3.24 5.28 6.71
C LYS A 95 -1.96 4.43 6.67
N ASP A 96 -1.94 3.40 5.83
CA ASP A 96 -0.83 2.46 5.71
C ASP A 96 0.39 3.11 5.02
N ASN A 97 0.16 4.11 4.15
CA ASN A 97 1.16 4.61 3.21
C ASN A 97 1.52 6.10 3.33
N LEU A 98 0.83 6.87 4.19
CA LEU A 98 1.11 8.28 4.42
C LEU A 98 1.22 8.55 5.92
N SER A 99 2.44 8.73 6.44
CA SER A 99 2.65 9.23 7.81
C SER A 99 2.70 10.76 7.81
N TRP A 100 1.85 11.35 8.65
CA TRP A 100 1.87 12.77 8.98
C TRP A 100 2.58 13.05 10.32
N ASP A 101 3.00 11.99 11.01
CA ASP A 101 3.49 12.00 12.40
C ASP A 101 4.89 11.37 12.58
N GLY A 102 5.56 10.96 11.50
CA GLY A 102 6.95 10.50 11.51
C GLY A 102 7.19 9.05 11.97
N ARG A 103 6.15 8.21 12.06
CA ARG A 103 6.31 6.76 12.34
C ARG A 103 6.72 5.98 11.10
N ALA A 104 7.21 4.74 11.26
CA ALA A 104 7.49 3.86 10.12
C ALA A 104 6.18 3.47 9.39
N PHE A 105 6.14 3.69 8.07
CA PHE A 105 5.02 3.38 7.16
C PHE A 105 5.60 2.78 5.87
N GLU A 106 4.77 2.15 5.03
CA GLU A 106 5.19 1.76 3.69
C GLU A 106 5.24 3.02 2.81
N PRO A 107 6.42 3.58 2.48
CA PRO A 107 6.45 4.88 1.85
C PRO A 107 5.94 4.75 0.42
N ILE A 108 4.87 5.46 0.08
CA ILE A 108 4.73 5.91 -1.30
C ILE A 108 5.94 6.79 -1.54
N LEU A 109 6.86 6.27 -2.35
CA LEU A 109 8.06 6.98 -2.75
C LEU A 109 7.64 8.20 -3.58
N LEU A 110 7.30 9.30 -2.92
CA LEU A 110 7.12 10.62 -3.51
C LEU A 110 8.51 11.14 -3.89
N LEU A 111 9.14 10.54 -4.90
CA LEU A 111 10.29 11.13 -5.58
C LEU A 111 9.78 12.31 -6.42
N GLY A 112 9.49 13.42 -5.75
CA GLY A 112 9.49 14.72 -6.40
C GLY A 112 10.91 15.02 -6.90
N GLN A 113 11.02 15.79 -7.97
CA GLN A 113 12.30 16.20 -8.57
C GLN A 113 13.30 16.75 -7.54
N GLN A 114 12.80 17.50 -6.54
CA GLN A 114 13.59 18.01 -5.42
C GLN A 114 14.23 16.91 -4.56
N SER A 115 13.55 15.77 -4.37
CA SER A 115 14.08 14.63 -3.60
C SER A 115 15.20 13.91 -4.35
N ILE A 116 15.14 13.88 -5.69
CA ILE A 116 16.21 13.35 -6.54
C ILE A 116 17.44 14.27 -6.47
N GLU A 117 17.23 15.59 -6.57
CA GLU A 117 18.30 16.58 -6.42
C GLU A 117 18.98 16.49 -5.03
N ALA A 118 18.19 16.35 -3.97
CA ALA A 118 18.68 16.21 -2.60
C ALA A 118 19.53 14.94 -2.42
N GLN A 119 19.09 13.79 -2.97
CA GLN A 119 19.87 12.55 -2.92
C GLN A 119 21.20 12.66 -3.69
N LYS A 120 21.22 13.35 -4.83
CA LYS A 120 22.47 13.61 -5.58
C LYS A 120 23.46 14.44 -4.76
N GLU A 121 22.98 15.49 -4.09
CA GLU A 121 23.84 16.33 -3.23
C GLU A 121 24.34 15.57 -2.00
N ILE A 122 23.51 14.71 -1.39
CA ILE A 122 23.94 13.84 -0.28
C ILE A 122 25.07 12.90 -0.75
N ALA A 123 24.88 12.18 -1.86
CA ALA A 123 25.88 11.24 -2.37
C ALA A 123 27.22 11.94 -2.71
N LYS A 124 27.15 13.15 -3.29
CA LYS A 124 28.32 13.99 -3.58
C LYS A 124 29.05 14.41 -2.30
N ASN A 125 28.32 14.86 -1.28
CA ASN A 125 28.90 15.27 -0.01
C ASN A 125 29.51 14.10 0.77
N GLU A 126 28.90 12.91 0.72
CA GLU A 126 29.47 11.69 1.29
C GLU A 126 30.79 11.30 0.63
N SER A 127 30.88 11.38 -0.70
CA SER A 127 32.13 11.14 -1.44
C SER A 127 33.23 12.13 -1.05
N LEU A 128 32.89 13.41 -0.92
CA LEU A 128 33.81 14.45 -0.45
C LEU A 128 34.31 14.16 0.98
N LEU A 129 33.40 13.79 1.89
CA LEU A 129 33.74 13.44 3.26
C LEU A 129 34.68 12.23 3.33
N GLN A 130 34.44 11.19 2.52
CA GLN A 130 35.35 10.04 2.45
C GLN A 130 36.75 10.45 1.99
N ARG A 131 36.86 11.27 0.93
CA ARG A 131 38.16 11.78 0.44
C ARG A 131 38.88 12.61 1.50
N MET A 132 38.17 13.48 2.21
CA MET A 132 38.74 14.30 3.28
C MET A 132 39.22 13.43 4.45
N ARG A 133 38.44 12.43 4.87
CA ARG A 133 38.82 11.49 5.94
C ARG A 133 40.08 10.72 5.57
N GLU A 134 40.19 10.24 4.34
CA GLU A 134 41.38 9.53 3.89
C GLU A 134 42.60 10.45 3.82
N GLY A 135 42.45 11.67 3.29
CA GLY A 135 43.53 12.66 3.30
C GLY A 135 43.99 13.02 4.70
N TYR A 136 43.08 13.17 5.66
CA TYR A 136 43.40 13.40 7.06
C TYR A 136 44.14 12.22 7.69
N ARG A 137 43.70 10.98 7.41
CA ARG A 137 44.35 9.75 7.88
C ARG A 137 45.79 9.63 7.37
N LEU A 138 46.01 9.91 6.09
CA LEU A 138 47.35 9.86 5.49
C LEU A 138 48.28 10.94 6.07
N LYS A 139 47.79 12.19 6.22
CA LYS A 139 48.58 13.27 6.84
C LYS A 139 48.93 12.98 8.29
N SER A 140 47.98 12.52 9.09
CA SER A 140 48.21 12.17 10.49
C SER A 140 49.19 11.01 10.66
N ALA A 141 49.15 10.01 9.78
CA ALA A 141 50.13 8.93 9.75
C ALA A 141 51.54 9.41 9.36
N ALA A 142 51.65 10.34 8.40
CA ALA A 142 52.93 10.92 7.98
C ALA A 142 53.59 11.74 9.11
N ILE A 143 52.80 12.55 9.83
CA ILE A 143 53.27 13.35 10.97
C ILE A 143 53.78 12.44 12.10
N LYS A 144 53.08 11.34 12.40
CA LYS A 144 53.53 10.37 13.41
C LYS A 144 54.89 9.75 13.05
N ARG A 145 55.04 9.27 11.81
CA ARG A 145 56.32 8.71 11.34
C ARG A 145 57.48 9.70 11.48
N GLN A 146 57.25 10.95 11.10
CA GLN A 146 58.28 11.99 11.19
C GLN A 146 58.68 12.33 12.63
N ASN A 147 57.77 12.16 13.60
CA ASN A 147 58.07 12.37 15.02
C ASN A 147 58.69 11.14 15.70
N ASP A 148 58.45 9.94 15.18
CA ASP A 148 59.02 8.68 15.69
C ASP A 148 60.46 8.44 15.19
N ASP A 149 60.87 9.13 14.12
CA ASP A 149 62.22 9.07 13.51
C ASP A 149 63.22 10.11 14.11
N ILE A 150 62.86 10.82 15.19
CA ILE A 150 63.70 11.77 15.96
C ILE A 150 63.96 11.22 17.35
#